data_AF-A0A946JT07-F1
#
_entry.id   AF-A0A946JT07-F1
#
_cell.length_a   1.000
_cell.length_b   1.000
_cell.length_c   1.000
_cell.angle_alpha   90.00
_cell.angle_beta   90.00
_cell.angle_gamma   90.00
#
_symmetry.space_group_name_H-M   'P 1'
#
loop_
_entity.id
_entity.type
_entity.pdbx_description
1 polymer ?
#
loop_
_entity_poly.entity_id
_entity_poly.type
_entity_poly.pdbx_seq_one_letter_code
_entity_poly.pdbx_strand_id
1 'polypeptide(L)' 'MRQIVIGLSGHIDHGKTTLVKAITGVSTERHEEEVKRGMTIDIGFAFLTEAITLIDVPGHEKFVKNMMAGVSGIDAALLV' A
#
# COMPACT_ATOMS: atom_id res chain seq x y z
N MET A 1 9.41 -15.38 -14.57
CA MET A 1 9.01 -14.06 -15.11
C MET A 1 9.48 -13.00 -14.14
N ARG A 2 9.81 -11.78 -14.59
CA ARG A 2 10.24 -10.69 -13.69
C ARG A 2 9.03 -10.19 -12.91
N GLN A 3 9.16 -10.06 -11.58
CA GLN A 3 8.18 -9.37 -10.73
C GLN A 3 8.26 -7.86 -10.96
N ILE A 4 7.10 -7.20 -11.01
CA ILE A 4 6.98 -5.74 -11.01
C ILE A 4 6.29 -5.33 -9.71
N VAL A 5 6.95 -4.48 -8.95
CA VAL A 5 6.43 -3.95 -7.69
C VAL A 5 5.97 -2.52 -7.88
N ILE A 6 4.68 -2.26 -7.64
CA ILE A 6 4.07 -0.94 -7.74
C ILE A 6 3.69 -0.45 -6.34
N GLY A 7 4.24 0.68 -5.91
CA GLY A 7 3.86 1.32 -4.65
C GLY A 7 2.74 2.34 -4.83
N LEU A 8 1.68 2.24 -4.05
CA LEU A 8 0.64 3.25 -3.94
C LEU A 8 1.00 4.25 -2.85
N SER A 9 1.31 5.48 -3.25
CA SER A 9 1.62 6.59 -2.35
C SER A 9 0.62 7.72 -2.52
N GLY A 10 0.59 8.68 -1.59
CA GLY A 10 -0.46 9.70 -1.55
C GLY A 10 -0.80 10.16 -0.15
N HIS A 11 -1.49 11.29 -0.04
CA HIS A 11 -1.87 11.87 1.25
C HIS A 11 -2.85 10.97 2.03
N ILE A 12 -2.95 11.16 3.34
CA ILE A 12 -3.91 10.42 4.18
C ILE A 12 -5.34 10.58 3.63
N ASP A 13 -6.14 9.51 3.71
CA ASP A 13 -7.55 9.46 3.30
C ASP A 13 -7.85 9.71 1.81
N HIS A 14 -6.85 9.71 0.94
CA HIS A 14 -7.03 9.79 -0.52
C HIS A 14 -7.46 8.46 -1.18
N GLY A 15 -7.74 7.41 -0.40
CA GLY A 15 -8.30 6.16 -0.92
C GLY A 15 -7.30 5.17 -1.53
N LYS A 16 -5.99 5.27 -1.22
CA LYS A 16 -4.96 4.31 -1.64
C LYS A 16 -5.35 2.85 -1.36
N THR A 17 -5.65 2.53 -0.09
CA THR A 17 -6.08 1.21 0.37
C THR A 17 -7.37 0.74 -0.31
N THR A 18 -8.34 1.65 -0.48
CA THR A 18 -9.59 1.37 -1.20
C THR A 18 -9.31 1.00 -2.66
N LEU A 19 -8.38 1.69 -3.33
CA LEU A 19 -7.99 1.41 -4.69
C LEU A 19 -7.32 0.04 -4.82
N VAL A 20 -6.40 -0.31 -3.90
CA VAL A 20 -5.79 -1.66 -3.86
C VAL A 20 -6.87 -2.73 -3.74
N LYS A 21 -7.81 -2.56 -2.81
CA LYS A 21 -8.89 -3.52 -2.58
C LYS A 21 -9.82 -3.64 -3.78
N ALA A 22 -10.15 -2.53 -4.45
CA ALA A 22 -10.99 -2.53 -5.64
C ALA A 22 -10.34 -3.27 -6.82
N ILE A 23 -9.02 -3.14 -6.98
CA ILE A 23 -8.29 -3.73 -8.10
C ILE A 23 -7.91 -5.20 -7.84
N THR A 24 -7.59 -5.56 -6.60
CA THR A 24 -7.05 -6.90 -6.25
C THR A 24 -8.05 -7.79 -5.52
N GLY A 25 -9.12 -7.23 -4.96
CA GLY A 25 -10.01 -7.93 -4.03
C GLY A 25 -9.41 -8.17 -2.64
N VAL A 26 -8.17 -7.74 -2.37
CA VAL A 26 -7.44 -7.99 -1.12
C VAL A 26 -7.48 -6.76 -0.23
N SER A 27 -7.87 -6.91 1.04
CA SER A 27 -7.67 -5.88 2.06
C SER A 27 -6.20 -5.89 2.51
N THR A 28 -5.56 -4.74 2.47
CA THR A 28 -4.18 -4.56 2.94
C THR A 28 -4.07 -4.26 4.43
N GLU A 29 -5.19 -3.91 5.08
CA GLU A 29 -5.28 -3.67 6.52
C GLU A 29 -5.06 -4.97 7.29
N ARG A 30 -4.05 -4.99 8.16
CA ARG A 30 -3.65 -6.17 8.95
C ARG A 30 -3.86 -5.98 10.45
N HIS A 31 -3.90 -4.73 10.92
CA HIS A 31 -4.11 -4.42 12.32
C HIS A 31 -5.55 -3.95 12.56
N GLU A 32 -6.16 -4.39 13.67
CA GLU A 32 -7.48 -3.86 14.07
C GLU A 32 -7.49 -2.34 14.18
N GLU A 33 -6.34 -1.75 14.55
CA GLU A 33 -6.18 -0.30 14.65
C GLU A 33 -6.31 0.41 13.31
N GLU A 34 -5.84 -0.20 12.21
CA GLU A 34 -5.96 0.35 10.86
C GLU A 34 -7.43 0.45 10.46
N VAL A 35 -8.18 -0.63 10.70
CA VAL A 35 -9.63 -0.68 10.43
C VAL A 35 -10.40 0.30 11.32
N LYS A 36 -10.08 0.35 12.62
CA LYS A 36 -10.74 1.25 13.58
C LYS A 36 -10.48 2.73 13.28
N ARG A 37 -9.30 3.07 12.75
CA ARG A 37 -8.89 4.45 12.46
C ARG A 37 -9.06 4.85 11.00
N GLY A 38 -9.36 3.89 10.11
CA GLY A 38 -9.47 4.13 8.68
C GLY A 38 -8.16 4.57 8.02
N MET A 39 -7.01 4.13 8.55
CA MET A 39 -5.70 4.58 8.07
C MET A 39 -4.66 3.46 8.05
N THR A 40 -3.82 3.45 7.02
CA THR A 40 -2.68 2.53 6.89
C THR A 40 -1.57 2.92 7.87
N ILE A 41 -1.16 1.99 8.74
CA ILE A 41 -0.11 2.17 9.74
C ILE A 41 1.19 1.53 9.26
N ASP A 42 1.09 0.32 8.69
CA ASP A 42 2.23 -0.42 8.16
C ASP A 42 2.05 -0.76 6.68
N ILE A 43 3.10 -1.27 6.06
CA ILE A 43 3.08 -1.59 4.63
C ILE A 43 2.13 -2.76 4.35
N GLY A 44 1.18 -2.50 3.47
CA GLY A 44 0.26 -3.49 2.93
C GLY A 44 0.77 -4.13 1.65
N PHE A 45 0.46 -5.40 1.45
CA PHE A 45 0.82 -6.13 0.22
C PHE A 45 -0.42 -6.76 -0.40
N ALA A 46 -0.57 -6.61 -1.71
CA ALA A 46 -1.60 -7.28 -2.49
C ALA A 46 -1.02 -7.77 -3.82
N PHE A 47 -1.47 -8.93 -4.28
CA PHE A 47 -1.02 -9.50 -5.55
C PHE A 47 -2.09 -9.28 -6.60
N LEU A 48 -1.76 -8.50 -7.64
CA LEU A 48 -2.68 -8.26 -8.75
C LEU A 48 -2.64 -9.43 -9.75
N THR A 49 -1.44 -9.93 -10.04
CA THR A 49 -1.21 -11.13 -10.85
C THR A 49 0.02 -11.87 -10.33
N GLU A 50 0.35 -13.02 -10.91
CA GLU A 50 1.62 -13.71 -10.63
C GLU A 50 2.87 -12.90 -10.95
N ALA A 51 2.77 -11.77 -11.68
CA ALA A 51 3.89 -10.92 -12.07
C ALA A 51 3.84 -9.49 -11.50
N ILE A 52 2.75 -9.11 -10.82
CA ILE A 52 2.54 -7.74 -10.33
C ILE A 52 2.15 -7.76 -8.85
N THR A 53 2.98 -7.11 -8.04
CA THR A 53 2.72 -6.89 -6.61
C THR A 53 2.41 -5.41 -6.39
N LEU A 54 1.32 -5.13 -5.68
CA LEU A 54 0.97 -3.81 -5.19
C LEU A 54 1.40 -3.67 -3.72
N ILE A 55 2.05 -2.55 -3.41
CA ILE A 55 2.44 -2.17 -2.06
C ILE A 55 1.63 -0.94 -1.66
N ASP A 56 0.80 -1.05 -0.64
CA ASP A 56 0.07 0.07 -0.05
C ASP A 56 0.94 0.71 1.05
N VAL A 57 1.42 1.93 0.83
CA VAL A 57 2.27 2.61 1.82
C VAL A 57 1.51 3.61 2.69
N PRO A 58 1.88 3.77 3.97
CA PRO A 58 1.27 4.75 4.85
C PRO A 58 1.37 6.18 4.31
N GLY A 59 0.26 6.92 4.32
CA GLY A 59 0.20 8.32 3.88
C GLY A 59 0.33 9.36 5.00
N HIS A 60 0.24 8.94 6.27
CA HIS A 60 0.35 9.85 7.42
C HIS A 60 1.83 10.06 7.79
N GLU A 61 2.22 11.32 8.02
CA GLU A 61 3.58 11.72 8.44
C GLU A 61 4.17 10.92 9.62
N LYS A 62 3.34 10.48 10.58
CA LYS A 62 3.78 9.69 11.75
C LYS A 62 4.35 8.33 11.36
N PHE A 63 3.99 7.81 10.18
CA PHE A 63 4.36 6.49 9.69
C PHE A 63 5.33 6.54 8.50
N VAL A 64 5.98 7.68 8.26
CA VAL A 64 7.01 7.83 7.21
C VAL A 64 8.14 6.81 7.37
N LYS A 65 8.50 6.44 8.61
CA LYS A 65 9.52 5.41 8.86
C LYS A 65 9.12 4.05 8.30
N ASN A 66 7.84 3.69 8.44
CA ASN A 66 7.31 2.43 7.92
C ASN A 66 7.27 2.49 6.39
N MET A 67 6.78 3.60 5.81
CA MET A 67 6.82 3.84 4.37
C MET A 67 8.23 3.61 3.80
N MET A 68 9.27 4.20 4.41
CA MET A 68 10.65 4.09 3.93
C MET A 68 11.17 2.66 3.87
N ALA A 69 10.69 1.75 4.71
CA ALA A 69 11.08 0.34 4.68
C ALA A 69 10.62 -0.39 3.40
N GLY A 70 9.55 0.08 2.76
CA GLY A 70 8.95 -0.53 1.56
C GLY A 70 9.42 0.09 0.26
N VAL A 71 10.09 1.24 0.29
CA VAL A 71 10.46 2.01 -0.90
C VAL A 71 11.58 1.36 -1.71
N SER A 72 12.50 0.64 -1.05
CA SER A 72 13.70 0.09 -1.69
C SER A 72 13.42 -0.96 -2.77
N GLY A 73 12.24 -1.57 -2.78
CA GLY A 73 11.85 -2.62 -3.72
C GLY A 73 10.83 -2.20 -4.77
N ILE A 74 10.46 -0.93 -4.86
CA ILE A 74 9.42 -0.44 -5.78
C ILE A 74 10.02 -0.16 -7.16
N ASP A 75 9.49 -0.80 -8.22
CA ASP A 75 9.84 -0.50 -9.61
C ASP A 75 9.11 0.76 -10.13
N ALA A 76 7.89 1.03 -9.66
CA ALA A 76 7.09 2.18 -10.06
C ALA A 76 6.14 2.67 -8.95
N ALA A 77 5.84 3.97 -8.91
CA ALA A 77 4.90 4.54 -7.96
C ALA A 77 3.60 5.00 -8.63
N LEU A 78 2.47 4.72 -7.99
CA LEU A 78 1.16 5.31 -8.29
C LEU A 78 0.85 6.33 -7.20
N LEU A 79 0.76 7.61 -7.59
CA LEU A 79 0.41 8.69 -6.67
C LEU A 79 -1.10 8.95 -6.73
N VAL A 80 -1.75 8.91 -5.57
CA VAL A 80 -3.19 9.10 -5.36
C VAL A 80 -3.48 10.29 -4.47
#